data_AF-A0AAV6YJP7-F1
#
_entry.id   AF-A0AAV6YJP7-F1
#
_cell.length_a   1.000
_cell.length_b   1.000
_cell.length_c   1.000
_cell.angle_alpha   90.00
_cell.angle_beta   90.00
_cell.angle_gamma   90.00
#
_symmetry.space_group_name_H-M   'P 1'
#
loop_
_entity.id
_entity.type
_entity.pdbx_description
1 polymer ?
#
loop_
_entity_poly.entity_id
_entity_poly.type
_entity_poly.pdbx_seq_one_letter_code
_entity_poly.pdbx_strand_id
1 'polypeptide(L)' 'MTVDNFQRGIFTWPMNFGWKPIPTEELKKHKITDKDPIRCPVMAGGLFSIDRKYFYELGTYDPGLDVWGGENMEISFK' A
#
# COMPACT_ATOMS: atom_id res chain seq x y z
N MET A 1 8.15 -20.35 -1.22
CA MET A 1 6.82 -20.35 -0.56
C MET A 1 5.76 -20.18 -1.64
N THR A 2 4.51 -20.65 -1.45
CA THR A 2 3.45 -20.35 -2.42
C THR A 2 2.94 -18.92 -2.18
N VAL A 3 2.75 -18.16 -3.27
CA VAL A 3 2.32 -16.75 -3.23
C VAL A 3 0.81 -16.59 -3.02
N ASP A 4 0.07 -17.70 -2.97
CA ASP A 4 -1.40 -17.72 -2.95
C ASP A 4 -2.02 -17.10 -1.69
N ASN A 5 -1.24 -17.05 -0.59
CA ASN A 5 -1.67 -16.45 0.69
C ASN A 5 -1.22 -15.00 0.85
N PHE A 6 -0.56 -14.41 -0.15
CA PHE A 6 -0.12 -13.03 -0.06
C PHE A 6 -1.31 -12.07 -0.06
N GLN A 7 -1.23 -11.05 0.79
CA GLN A 7 -2.25 -10.04 0.95
C GLN A 7 -1.77 -8.71 0.35
N ARG A 8 -2.70 -7.94 -0.20
CA ARG A 8 -2.49 -6.55 -0.60
C ARG A 8 -3.39 -5.63 0.21
N GLY A 9 -2.87 -4.46 0.53
CA GLY A 9 -3.65 -3.42 1.21
C GLY A 9 -4.66 -2.80 0.26
N ILE A 10 -5.89 -2.63 0.75
CA ILE A 10 -7.01 -1.98 0.06
C ILE A 10 -7.64 -0.94 0.98
N PHE A 11 -8.55 -0.14 0.44
CA PHE A 11 -9.48 0.63 1.27
C PHE A 11 -10.92 0.32 0.86
N THR A 12 -11.86 0.53 1.79
CA THR A 12 -13.29 0.51 1.54
C THR A 12 -13.92 1.81 2.01
N TRP A 13 -15.02 2.22 1.39
CA TRP A 13 -15.79 3.35 1.92
C TRP A 13 -16.36 3.02 3.31
N PRO A 14 -16.35 3.96 4.27
CA PRO A 14 -15.92 5.37 4.16
C PRO A 14 -14.46 5.60 4.59
N MET A 15 -13.48 5.12 3.81
CA MET A 15 -12.03 5.29 4.07
C MET A 15 -11.48 4.41 5.21
N ASN A 16 -11.83 3.13 5.22
CA ASN A 16 -11.23 2.12 6.10
C ASN A 16 -10.18 1.29 5.38
N PHE A 17 -9.01 1.11 6.00
CA PHE A 17 -7.98 0.22 5.50
C PHE A 17 -8.38 -1.25 5.70
N GLY A 18 -7.99 -2.11 4.77
CA GLY A 18 -8.20 -3.55 4.90
C GLY A 18 -7.21 -4.38 4.10
N TRP A 19 -7.15 -5.66 4.42
CA TRP A 19 -6.35 -6.64 3.69
C TRP A 19 -7.23 -7.51 2.80
N LYS A 20 -6.81 -7.73 1.56
CA LYS A 20 -7.42 -8.74 0.68
C LYS A 20 -6.35 -9.62 0.02
N PRO A 21 -6.66 -10.90 -0.26
CA PRO A 21 -5.79 -11.74 -1.07
C PRO A 21 -5.53 -11.10 -2.45
N ILE A 22 -4.35 -11.35 -3.00
CA ILE A 22 -4.06 -11.00 -4.39
C ILE A 22 -4.88 -11.94 -5.29
N PRO A 23 -5.62 -11.43 -6.29
CA PRO A 23 -6.34 -12.28 -7.23
C PRO A 23 -5.39 -13.25 -7.94
N THR A 24 -5.73 -14.55 -7.96
CA THR A 24 -4.87 -15.59 -8.55
C THR A 24 -4.57 -15.33 -10.03
N GLU A 25 -5.48 -14.71 -10.76
CA GLU A 25 -5.29 -14.34 -12.16
C GLU A 25 -4.20 -13.28 -12.33
N GLU A 26 -4.07 -12.33 -11.40
CA GLU A 26 -2.99 -11.34 -11.41
C GLU A 26 -1.64 -11.99 -11.08
N LEU A 27 -1.60 -12.92 -10.11
CA LEU A 27 -0.40 -13.69 -9.76
C LEU A 27 0.12 -14.48 -10.97
N LYS A 28 -0.78 -15.19 -11.68
CA LYS A 28 -0.43 -15.96 -12.88
C LYS A 28 0.00 -15.08 -14.04
N LYS A 29 -0.77 -14.02 -14.33
CA LYS A 29 -0.50 -13.09 -15.43
C LYS A 29 0.87 -12.43 -15.29
N HIS A 30 1.25 -12.06 -14.07
CA HIS A 30 2.53 -11.41 -13.78
C HIS A 30 3.63 -12.38 -13.35
N LYS A 31 3.35 -13.69 -13.27
CA LYS A 31 4.28 -14.74 -12.84
C LYS A 31 5.00 -14.39 -11.52
N ILE A 32 4.24 -13.83 -10.57
CA ILE A 32 4.77 -13.33 -9.29
C ILE A 32 5.34 -14.48 -8.47
N THR A 33 6.55 -14.30 -7.95
CA THR A 33 7.24 -15.19 -7.03
C THR A 33 7.35 -14.56 -5.64
N ASP A 34 7.89 -15.29 -4.67
CA ASP A 34 8.10 -14.81 -3.29
C ASP A 34 9.21 -13.75 -3.16
N LYS A 35 9.91 -13.42 -4.25
CA LYS A 35 10.94 -12.38 -4.30
C LYS A 35 10.48 -11.10 -5.01
N ASP A 36 9.33 -11.14 -5.67
CA ASP A 36 8.83 -10.03 -6.44
C ASP A 36 8.02 -9.05 -5.56
N PRO A 37 8.07 -7.74 -5.85
CA PRO A 37 7.27 -6.77 -5.13
C PRO A 37 5.78 -6.93 -5.46
N ILE A 38 4.94 -6.81 -4.44
CA ILE A 38 3.48 -6.81 -4.59
C ILE A 38 3.00 -5.37 -4.74
N ARG A 39 2.25 -5.09 -5.82
CA ARG A 39 1.59 -3.79 -5.98
C ARG A 39 0.33 -3.73 -5.11
N CYS A 40 0.31 -2.79 -4.17
CA CYS A 40 -0.81 -2.55 -3.27
C CYS A 40 -1.46 -1.20 -3.61
N PRO A 41 -2.81 -1.15 -3.75
CA PRO A 41 -3.53 0.11 -3.88
C PRO A 41 -3.32 1.08 -2.71
N VAL A 42 -3.24 0.56 -1.48
CA VAL A 42 -3.01 1.34 -0.27
C VAL A 42 -2.07 0.58 0.66
N MET A 43 -1.18 1.28 1.36
CA MET A 43 -0.34 0.69 2.41
C MET A 43 -0.94 0.86 3.81
N ALA A 44 -0.55 0.00 4.75
CA ALA A 44 -0.98 0.12 6.15
C ALA A 44 -0.40 1.38 6.84
N GLY A 45 0.75 1.88 6.37
CA GLY A 45 1.34 3.16 6.78
C GLY A 45 2.42 3.07 7.85
N GLY A 46 2.29 2.19 8.85
CA GLY A 46 3.24 2.14 9.97
C GLY A 46 4.66 1.69 9.60
N LEU A 47 4.83 0.92 8.52
CA LEU A 47 6.11 0.39 8.07
C LEU A 47 6.23 0.53 6.55
N PHE A 48 7.17 1.35 6.10
CA PHE A 48 7.58 1.46 4.71
C PHE A 48 8.96 2.11 4.63
N SER A 49 9.57 2.04 3.45
CA SER A 49 10.80 2.76 3.12
C SER A 49 10.57 3.56 1.85
N ILE A 50 10.98 4.81 1.85
CA ILE A 50 10.85 5.73 0.72
C ILE A 50 12.15 6.51 0.56
N ASP A 51 12.51 6.85 -0.67
CA ASP A 51 13.62 7.78 -0.90
C ASP A 51 13.30 9.13 -0.24
N ARG A 52 14.29 9.70 0.46
CA ARG A 52 14.10 10.94 1.21
C ARG A 52 13.72 12.10 0.30
N LYS A 53 14.37 12.25 -0.87
CA LYS A 53 14.09 13.36 -1.78
C LYS A 53 12.69 13.20 -2.36
N TYR A 54 12.34 11.99 -2.77
CA TYR A 54 11.00 11.68 -3.28
C TYR A 54 9.92 11.97 -2.23
N PHE A 55 10.14 11.65 -0.95
CA PHE A 55 9.19 11.99 0.12
C PHE A 55 8.93 13.51 0.23
N TYR A 56 9.95 14.35 0.06
CA TYR A 56 9.77 15.80 0.04
C TYR A 56 9.14 16.30 -1.27
N GLU A 57 9.45 15.68 -2.41
CA GLU A 57 8.83 16.00 -3.71
C GLU A 57 7.32 15.75 -3.69
N LEU A 58 6.87 14.71 -2.99
CA LEU A 58 5.45 14.44 -2.72
C LEU A 58 4.79 15.40 -1.73
N GLY A 59 5.54 16.36 -1.16
CA GLY A 59 5.06 17.29 -0.15
C GLY A 59 4.94 16.69 1.25
N THR A 60 5.64 15.58 1.54
CA THR A 60 5.57 14.86 2.82
C THR A 60 4.14 14.43 3.19
N TYR A 61 3.77 14.39 4.46
CA TYR A 61 2.37 14.26 4.87
C TYR A 61 1.69 15.63 4.87
N ASP A 62 0.38 15.67 4.57
CA ASP A 62 -0.43 16.88 4.70
C ASP A 62 -0.34 17.44 6.14
N PRO A 63 0.09 18.70 6.33
CA PRO A 63 0.18 19.33 7.65
C PRO A 63 -1.18 19.56 8.33
N GLY A 64 -2.29 19.41 7.61
CA GLY A 64 -3.64 19.44 8.16
C GLY A 64 -4.10 18.14 8.85
N LEU A 65 -3.36 17.05 8.69
CA LEU A 65 -3.62 15.80 9.41
C LEU A 65 -3.24 15.95 10.88
N ASP A 66 -4.16 15.57 11.76
CA ASP A 66 -3.96 15.64 13.21
C ASP A 66 -4.08 14.26 13.86
N VAL A 67 -3.24 14.02 14.86
CA VAL A 67 -3.14 12.80 15.67
C VAL A 67 -2.90 11.51 14.88
N TRP A 68 -3.94 10.93 14.28
CA TRP A 68 -3.90 9.63 13.62
C TRP A 68 -5.12 9.38 12.73
N GLY A 69 -4.90 8.74 11.57
CA GLY A 69 -5.94 8.25 10.70
C GLY A 69 -5.93 8.91 9.33
N GLY A 70 -5.81 8.09 8.28
CA GLY A 70 -5.89 8.53 6.89
C GLY A 70 -4.54 8.94 6.28
N GLU A 71 -3.49 9.13 7.09
CA GLU A 71 -2.14 9.47 6.59
C GLU A 71 -1.61 8.40 5.64
N ASN A 72 -1.89 7.13 5.94
CA ASN A 72 -1.50 6.00 5.11
C ASN A 72 -2.23 5.98 3.75
N MET A 73 -3.47 6.49 3.70
CA MET A 73 -4.25 6.59 2.46
C MET A 73 -3.83 7.80 1.64
N GLU A 74 -3.59 8.94 2.30
CA GLU A 74 -3.15 10.19 1.67
C GLU A 74 -1.90 9.95 0.82
N ILE A 75 -0.86 9.38 1.41
CA ILE A 75 0.40 9.11 0.70
C ILE A 75 0.26 7.97 -0.34
N SER A 76 -0.69 7.05 -0.16
CA SER A 76 -0.95 5.99 -1.15
C SER A 76 -1.62 6.53 -2.42
N PHE A 77 -2.29 7.68 -2.35
CA PHE A 77 -2.98 8.30 -3.48
C PHE A 77 -2.15 9.35 -4.21
N LYS A 78 -1.05 9.81 -3.62
CA LYS A 78 -0.06 10.68 -4.26
C LYS A 78 0.75 9.93 -5.31
#